data_AF-A0A3M2ADI0-F1
#
_entry.id   AF-A0A3M2ADI0-F1
#
_cell.length_a   1.000
_cell.length_b   1.000
_cell.length_c   1.000
_cell.angle_alpha   90.00
_cell.angle_beta   90.00
_cell.angle_gamma   90.00
#
_symmetry.space_group_name_H-M   'P 1'
#
loop_
_entity.id
_entity.type
_entity.pdbx_description
1 polymer ?
#
loop_
_entity_poly.entity_id
_entity_poly.type
_entity_poly.pdbx_seq_one_letter_code
_entity_poly.pdbx_strand_id
1 'polypeptide(L)'
;MATDLDRRILQRIADMGDDGVPMGTVVDALVAEGVPAPSVERGVWNLLAAGHLVLAGFVARKVRRPDARGARSIHHTYEPLLAPAPTDDA
;
A
#
# COMPACT_ATOMS: atom_id res chain seq x y z
N MET A 1 -9.45 3.61 18.30
CA MET A 1 -10.61 3.42 17.40
C MET A 1 -10.16 3.64 15.98
N ALA A 2 -10.44 2.71 15.07
CA ALA A 2 -10.15 2.88 13.64
C ALA A 2 -10.98 4.04 13.06
N THR A 3 -10.29 4.95 12.38
CA THR A 3 -10.90 6.09 11.69
C THR A 3 -11.72 5.61 10.48
N ASP A 4 -12.53 6.50 9.90
CA ASP A 4 -13.23 6.20 8.65
C ASP A 4 -12.26 5.82 7.52
N LEU A 5 -11.14 6.54 7.42
CA LEU A 5 -10.08 6.25 6.45
C LEU A 5 -9.46 4.87 6.68
N ASP A 6 -9.19 4.50 7.94
CA ASP A 6 -8.63 3.19 8.27
C ASP A 6 -9.55 2.05 7.81
N ARG A 7 -10.87 2.20 8.00
CA ARG A 7 -11.86 1.21 7.53
C ARG A 7 -11.88 1.12 6.01
N ARG A 8 -11.80 2.24 5.31
CA ARG A 8 -11.73 2.27 3.84
C ARG A 8 -10.48 1.60 3.30
N ILE A 9 -9.32 1.80 3.95
CA ILE A 9 -8.06 1.12 3.61
C ILE A 9 -8.22 -0.39 3.80
N LEU A 10 -8.73 -0.83 4.95
CA LEU A 10 -8.95 -2.25 5.24
C LEU A 10 -9.91 -2.89 4.25
N GLN A 11 -11.03 -2.22 3.93
CA GLN A 11 -12.00 -2.71 2.95
C GLN A 11 -11.34 -2.87 1.57
N ARG A 12 -10.55 -1.89 1.14
CA ARG A 12 -9.88 -1.94 -0.17
C ARG A 12 -8.91 -3.10 -0.29
N ILE A 13 -8.20 -3.41 0.79
CA ILE A 13 -7.27 -4.54 0.84
C ILE A 13 -8.04 -5.87 0.86
N ALA A 14 -9.13 -5.96 1.63
CA ALA A 14 -9.98 -7.15 1.69
C ALA A 14 -10.65 -7.46 0.33
N ASP A 15 -11.11 -6.44 -0.40
CA ASP A 15 -11.78 -6.61 -1.71
C ASP A 15 -10.86 -7.20 -2.80
N MET A 16 -9.54 -7.14 -2.59
CA MET A 16 -8.53 -7.53 -3.59
C MET A 16 -7.92 -8.92 -3.35
N GLY A 17 -8.31 -9.61 -2.28
CA GLY A 17 -7.94 -11.01 -2.00
C GLY A 17 -6.68 -11.22 -1.15
N ASP A 18 -6.38 -12.49 -0.88
CA ASP A 18 -5.40 -12.91 0.13
C ASP A 18 -3.92 -12.85 -0.32
N ASP A 19 -3.66 -12.69 -1.62
CA ASP A 19 -2.31 -12.68 -2.20
C ASP A 19 -1.51 -11.40 -1.88
N GLY A 20 -2.14 -10.45 -1.19
CA GLY A 20 -1.56 -9.16 -0.83
C GLY A 20 -1.64 -8.13 -1.95
N VAL A 21 -1.79 -6.87 -1.55
CA VAL A 21 -2.06 -5.74 -2.45
C VAL A 21 -0.88 -4.78 -2.44
N PRO A 22 -0.36 -4.36 -3.61
CA PRO A 22 0.63 -3.29 -3.67
C PRO A 22 0.10 -2.01 -3.01
N MET A 23 0.84 -1.46 -2.04
CA MET A 23 0.44 -0.28 -1.27
C MET A 23 0.01 0.91 -2.15
N GLY A 24 0.74 1.17 -3.22
CA GLY A 24 0.46 2.16 -4.24
C GLY A 24 -0.88 1.94 -4.94
N THR A 25 -1.33 0.70 -5.14
CA THR A 25 -2.68 0.44 -5.69
C THR A 25 -3.78 0.88 -4.72
N VAL A 26 -3.57 0.71 -3.41
CA VAL A 26 -4.50 1.23 -2.38
C VAL A 26 -4.48 2.76 -2.37
N VAL A 27 -3.28 3.36 -2.42
CA VAL A 27 -3.10 4.81 -2.47
C VAL A 27 -3.76 5.42 -3.70
N ASP A 28 -3.48 4.89 -4.90
CA ASP A 28 -4.05 5.38 -6.16
C ASP A 28 -5.58 5.33 -6.16
N ALA A 29 -6.16 4.26 -5.62
CA ALA A 29 -7.61 4.12 -5.52
C ALA A 29 -8.24 5.19 -4.62
N LEU A 30 -7.69 5.40 -3.42
CA LEU A 30 -8.24 6.38 -2.47
C LEU A 30 -7.93 7.83 -2.90
N VAL A 31 -6.84 8.06 -3.62
CA VAL A 31 -6.53 9.36 -4.24
C VAL A 31 -7.53 9.70 -5.35
N ALA A 32 -7.93 8.73 -6.17
CA ALA A 32 -8.97 8.92 -7.18
C ALA A 32 -10.33 9.32 -6.54
N GLU A 33 -10.54 8.96 -5.28
CA GLU A 33 -11.72 9.34 -4.47
C GLU A 33 -11.52 10.67 -3.70
N GLY A 34 -10.41 11.38 -3.92
CA GLY A 34 -10.13 12.69 -3.34
C GLY A 34 -9.40 12.66 -1.99
N VAL A 35 -8.94 11.49 -1.53
CA VAL A 35 -8.15 11.39 -0.29
C VAL A 35 -6.69 11.77 -0.56
N PRO A 36 -6.05 12.65 0.24
CA PRO A 36 -4.64 12.97 0.05
C PRO A 36 -3.74 11.74 0.24
N ALA A 37 -2.81 11.50 -0.70
CA ALA A 37 -1.88 10.37 -0.63
C ALA A 37 -1.12 10.27 0.72
N PRO A 38 -0.57 11.36 1.29
CA PRO A 38 0.13 11.29 2.58
C PRO A 38 -0.76 10.82 3.74
N SER A 39 -2.08 11.08 3.66
CA SER A 39 -3.05 10.62 4.65
C SER A 39 -3.28 9.12 4.53
N VAL A 40 -3.40 8.61 3.30
CA VAL A 40 -3.56 7.17 3.04
C VAL A 40 -2.32 6.41 3.49
N GLU A 41 -1.13 6.87 3.10
CA GLU A 41 0.14 6.24 3.48
C GLU A 41 0.30 6.18 5.00
N ARG A 42 -0.01 7.29 5.68
CA ARG A 42 -0.01 7.33 7.15
C ARG A 42 -1.01 6.37 7.77
N GLY A 43 -2.22 6.26 7.21
CA GLY A 43 -3.23 5.29 7.65
C GLY A 43 -2.74 3.84 7.53
N VAL A 44 -2.12 3.48 6.39
CA VAL A 44 -1.49 2.17 6.19
C VAL A 44 -0.44 1.89 7.26
N TRP A 45 0.48 2.83 7.51
CA TRP A 45 1.51 2.65 8.54
C TRP A 45 0.94 2.50 9.94
N ASN A 46 -0.12 3.25 10.27
CA ASN A 46 -0.82 3.11 11.55
C ASN A 46 -1.49 1.74 11.69
N LEU A 47 -2.09 1.22 10.62
CA LEU A 47 -2.73 -0.10 10.61
C LEU A 47 -1.71 -1.24 10.72
N LEU A 48 -0.55 -1.11 10.08
CA LEU A 48 0.58 -2.03 10.27
C LEU A 48 1.08 -1.99 11.72
N ALA A 49 1.28 -0.79 12.29
CA ALA A 49 1.72 -0.64 13.68
C ALA A 49 0.70 -1.17 14.69
N ALA A 50 -0.59 -1.10 14.36
CA ALA A 50 -1.68 -1.63 15.17
C ALA A 50 -1.94 -3.14 14.95
N GLY A 51 -1.21 -3.81 14.06
CA GLY A 51 -1.36 -5.24 13.78
C GLY A 51 -2.63 -5.61 13.02
N HIS A 52 -3.28 -4.66 12.35
CA HIS A 52 -4.44 -4.92 11.48
C HIS A 52 -4.03 -5.33 10.05
N LEU A 53 -2.81 -4.99 9.66
CA LEU A 53 -2.21 -5.37 8.38
C LEU A 53 -0.87 -6.07 8.63
N VAL A 54 -0.43 -6.85 7.64
CA VAL A 54 0.91 -7.42 7.58
C VAL A 54 1.59 -7.07 6.25
N LEU A 55 2.92 -7.03 6.28
CA LEU A 55 3.74 -6.99 5.08
C LEU A 55 3.84 -8.40 4.52
N ALA A 56 3.04 -8.71 3.50
CA ALA A 56 3.04 -10.02 2.84
C ALA A 56 4.24 -10.23 1.91
N GLY A 57 4.91 -9.13 1.53
CA GLY A 57 6.10 -9.18 0.67
C GLY A 57 6.38 -7.84 0.01
N PHE A 58 7.12 -7.90 -1.09
CA PHE A 58 7.45 -6.73 -1.90
C PHE A 58 7.33 -7.05 -3.39
N VAL A 59 6.82 -6.11 -4.17
CA VAL A 59 6.80 -6.17 -5.63
C VAL A 59 7.83 -5.21 -6.21
N ALA A 60 8.61 -5.69 -7.19
CA ALA A 60 9.55 -4.84 -7.92
C ALA A 60 8.85 -4.14 -9.08
N ARG A 61 8.88 -2.81 -9.12
CA ARG A 61 8.42 -2.00 -10.24
C ARG A 61 9.58 -1.38 -10.99
N LYS A 62 9.48 -1.38 -12.33
CA LYS A 62 10.44 -0.69 -13.21
C LYS A 62 9.97 0.75 -13.42
N VAL A 63 10.74 1.70 -12.93
CA VAL A 63 10.48 3.13 -13.09
C VAL A 63 11.50 3.71 -14.05
N ARG A 64 11.02 4.42 -15.08
CA ARG A 64 11.87 5.20 -15.97
C ARG A 64 12.06 6.58 -15.37
N ARG A 65 13.30 6.93 -15.02
CA ARG A 65 13.64 8.26 -14.51
C ARG A 65 14.97 8.74 -15.13
N PRO A 66 15.21 10.05 -15.19
CA PRO A 66 16.50 10.56 -15.59
C PRO A 66 17.57 10.09 -14.59
N ASP A 67 18.70 9.60 -15.09
CA ASP A 67 19.88 9.39 -14.27
C ASP A 67 20.57 10.74 -13.95
N ALA A 68 21.66 10.68 -13.18
CA ALA A 68 22.44 11.86 -12.81
C ALA A 68 23.02 12.64 -14.01
N ARG A 69 22.95 12.08 -15.22
CA ARG A 69 23.43 12.68 -16.48
C ARG A 69 22.28 13.07 -17.41
N GLY A 70 21.02 12.94 -16.95
CA GLY A 70 19.82 13.29 -17.71
C GLY A 70 19.36 12.23 -18.72
N ALA A 71 20.02 11.08 -18.80
CA ALA A 71 19.59 9.99 -19.69
C ALA A 71 18.45 9.18 -19.06
N ARG A 72 17.49 8.71 -19.87
CA ARG A 72 16.40 7.85 -19.37
C ARG A 72 16.96 6.47 -19.03
N SER A 73 17.01 6.15 -17.74
CA SER A 73 17.43 4.85 -17.23
C SER A 73 16.28 4.12 -16.54
N ILE A 74 16.36 2.79 -16.48
CA ILE A 74 15.40 1.95 -15.77
C ILE A 74 15.92 1.72 -14.36
N HIS A 75 15.14 2.11 -13.37
CA HIS A 75 15.39 1.82 -11.96
C HIS A 75 14.37 0.80 -11.46
N HIS A 76 14.79 -0.08 -10.56
CA HIS A 76 13.89 -0.95 -9.81
C HIS A 76 13.54 -0.27 -8.49
N THR A 77 12.25 -0.05 -8.26
CA THR A 77 11.71 0.39 -6.97
C THR A 77 10.91 -0.76 -6.40
N TYR A 78 11.12 -1.06 -5.11
CA TYR A 78 10.34 -2.08 -4.42
C TYR A 78 9.21 -1.43 -3.65
N GLU A 79 8.04 -2.05 -3.71
CA GLU A 79 6.83 -1.57 -3.07
C GLU A 79 6.27 -2.65 -2.14
N PRO A 80 5.82 -2.29 -0.92
CA PRO A 80 5.17 -3.21 -0.01
C PRO A 80 3.91 -3.86 -0.60
N LEU A 81 3.76 -5.17 -0.37
CA LEU A 81 2.49 -5.87 -0.50
C LEU A 81 1.82 -5.93 0.89
N LEU A 82 0.58 -5.44 0.96
CA LEU A 82 -0.24 -5.36 2.16
C LEU A 82 -1.28 -6.47 2.15
N ALA A 83 -1.36 -7.24 3.23
CA ALA A 83 -2.45 -8.20 3.43
C ALA A 83 -3.14 -7.93 4.77
N PRO A 84 -4.41 -8.34 4.95
CA PRO A 84 -5.03 -8.38 6.26
C PRO A 84 -4.16 -9.18 7.23
N ALA A 85 -4.04 -8.72 8.47
CA ALA A 85 -3.44 -9.58 9.50
C ALA A 85 -4.28 -10.85 9.66
N PRO A 86 -3.66 -12.02 9.84
CA PRO A 86 -4.40 -13.25 10.11
C PRO A 86 -5.25 -13.04 11.37
N THR A 87 -6.53 -13.39 11.29
CA THR A 87 -7.37 -13.54 12.48
C THR A 87 -6.88 -14.76 13.25
N ASP A 88 -6.73 -14.65 14.56
CA ASP A 88 -6.45 -15.76 15.49
C ASP A 88 -7.66 -16.73 15.56
N ASP A 89 -8.11 -17.24 14.42
CA ASP A 89 -9.00 -18.38 14.34
C ASP A 89 -8.14 -19.59 13.96
N ALA A 90 -7.43 -20.12 14.96
CA ALA A 90 -6.72 -21.40 14.93
C ALA A 90 -7.23 -22.27 16.09
#